data_AF-A0A3D3M2X0-F1
#
_entry.id   AF-A0A3D3M2X0-F1
#
_cell.length_a   1.000
_cell.length_b   1.000
_cell.length_c   1.000
_cell.angle_alpha   90.00
_cell.angle_beta   90.00
_cell.angle_gamma   90.00
#
_symmetry.space_group_name_H-M   'P 1'
#
loop_
_entity.id
_entity.type
_entity.pdbx_description
1 polymer ?
#
loop_
_entity_poly.entity_id
_entity_poly.type
_entity_poly.pdbx_seq_one_letter_code
_entity_poly.pdbx_strand_id
1 'polypeptide(L)'
;MGAQWHSDNGSNLEAAEQSEVPSSPPPRRSSLRYLWWLILLIVLATVALVAWAASKEMQSSAIQSREFSRFAATLSYSMHKGPSDAMVYPGEGPFDKRLGYSALGEFIPRLLKRDYVVVEQTRFSPALMNYVDHGFFAPYTEKIQSGLSITDCKGSVLYQYQYPQHLYPDFGSIPPVMVHSLLFIENRDLLDPNDPNGNPAVDWPRFAKAAYTQVAKYLALPGQSAGGSTLATQLEKYRHSPDGLTASGGEKIRQMISASVRAYQDGPQTLEARQRIVR
;
A
#
# COMPACT_ATOMS: atom_id res chain seq x y z
N MET A 1 -48.86 73.56 60.06
CA MET A 1 -49.42 72.30 60.58
C MET A 1 -48.22 71.40 60.85
N GLY A 2 -47.73 71.26 62.09
CA GLY A 2 -48.28 70.40 63.15
C GLY A 2 -48.14 68.94 62.71
N ALA A 3 -47.35 68.03 63.30
CA ALA A 3 -46.88 67.93 64.68
C ALA A 3 -45.58 67.10 64.78
N GLN A 4 -44.89 67.30 65.91
CA GLN A 4 -43.72 66.61 66.45
C GLN A 4 -44.08 65.19 66.95
N TRP A 5 -43.12 64.25 67.04
CA TRP A 5 -42.51 63.69 68.28
C TRP A 5 -42.25 62.18 67.99
N HIS A 6 -41.29 61.41 68.51
CA HIS A 6 -40.46 61.44 69.71
C HIS A 6 -39.08 60.82 69.41
N SER A 7 -38.09 61.29 70.15
CA SER A 7 -36.79 60.67 70.41
C SER A 7 -36.91 59.51 71.40
N ASP A 8 -36.05 58.48 71.28
CA ASP A 8 -35.65 57.71 72.45
C ASP A 8 -34.17 57.30 72.41
N ASN A 9 -33.56 57.42 73.58
CA ASN A 9 -32.17 57.16 73.93
C ASN A 9 -31.96 55.67 74.23
N GLY A 10 -30.75 55.15 74.00
CA GLY A 10 -30.37 53.83 74.49
C GLY A 10 -28.89 53.54 74.33
N SER A 11 -28.14 53.76 75.40
CA SER A 11 -26.69 53.56 75.55
C SER A 11 -26.27 52.09 75.76
N ASN A 12 -25.06 51.79 75.29
CA ASN A 12 -24.03 50.92 75.88
C ASN A 12 -24.15 49.39 75.85
N LEU A 13 -23.11 48.80 75.23
CA LEU A 13 -22.21 47.74 75.74
C LEU A 13 -22.81 46.40 76.19
N GLU A 14 -22.61 45.34 75.41
CA GLU A 14 -21.73 44.19 75.75
C GLU A 14 -21.92 43.01 74.77
N ALA A 15 -20.98 42.08 74.83
CA ALA A 15 -20.59 41.14 73.80
C ALA A 15 -21.48 39.89 73.66
N ALA A 16 -21.25 39.23 72.52
CA ALA A 16 -21.52 37.83 72.16
C ALA A 16 -22.95 37.46 71.73
N GLU A 17 -23.12 37.31 70.41
CA GLU A 17 -23.61 36.03 69.88
C GLU A 17 -23.21 35.84 68.42
N GLN A 18 -22.66 34.67 68.14
CA GLN A 18 -22.30 34.18 66.83
C GLN A 18 -23.56 34.06 65.96
N SER A 19 -23.49 34.51 64.72
CA SER A 19 -24.44 34.09 63.70
C SER A 19 -23.66 33.91 62.40
N GLU A 20 -23.38 32.64 62.11
CA GLU A 20 -22.82 32.15 60.86
C GLU A 20 -23.64 32.65 59.67
N VAL A 21 -23.01 33.46 58.82
CA VAL A 21 -23.50 33.69 57.46
C VAL A 21 -23.04 32.50 56.61
N PRO A 22 -23.92 31.76 55.93
CA PRO A 22 -23.47 30.69 55.06
C PRO A 22 -22.74 31.31 53.87
N SER A 23 -21.42 31.12 53.83
CA SER A 23 -20.62 31.46 52.66
C SER A 23 -21.06 30.59 51.47
N SER A 24 -21.55 31.23 50.42
CA SER A 24 -21.80 30.57 49.14
C SER A 24 -20.46 30.14 48.54
N PRO A 25 -20.28 28.88 48.10
CA PRO A 25 -19.01 28.46 47.53
C PRO A 25 -18.80 29.16 46.17
N PRO A 26 -17.57 29.60 45.84
CA PRO A 26 -17.31 30.26 44.57
C PRO A 26 -17.56 29.28 43.41
N PRO A 27 -18.04 29.77 42.25
CA PRO A 27 -18.34 28.90 41.12
C PRO A 27 -17.06 28.22 40.63
N ARG A 28 -16.95 26.90 40.82
CA ARG A 28 -15.91 26.02 40.24
C ARG A 28 -16.06 25.97 38.72
N ARG A 29 -15.69 27.04 38.00
CA ARG A 29 -15.78 27.14 36.53
C ARG A 29 -14.42 27.14 35.82
N SER A 30 -13.31 27.03 36.53
CA SER A 30 -11.96 27.02 35.95
C SER A 30 -11.37 25.63 35.70
N SER A 31 -11.73 24.61 36.50
CA SER A 31 -11.14 23.25 36.38
C SER A 31 -11.48 22.54 35.07
N LEU A 32 -12.68 22.76 34.54
CA LEU A 32 -13.12 22.19 33.25
C LEU A 32 -12.33 22.77 32.07
N ARG A 33 -11.90 24.04 32.15
CA ARG A 33 -11.06 24.66 31.11
C ARG A 33 -9.66 24.08 31.15
N TYR A 34 -9.05 23.96 32.32
CA TYR A 34 -7.73 23.33 32.47
C TYR A 34 -7.74 21.86 32.02
N LEU A 35 -8.80 21.11 32.34
CA LEU A 35 -8.97 19.73 31.86
C LEU A 35 -9.11 19.67 30.34
N TRP A 36 -9.84 20.60 29.71
CA TRP A 36 -9.97 20.66 28.25
C TRP A 36 -8.63 21.00 27.57
N TRP A 37 -7.86 21.95 28.10
CA TRP A 37 -6.51 22.25 27.61
C TRP A 37 -5.54 21.08 27.82
N LEU A 38 -5.65 20.34 28.93
CA LEU A 38 -4.87 19.13 29.18
C LEU A 38 -5.23 18.02 28.18
N ILE A 39 -6.52 17.79 27.92
CA ILE A 39 -6.98 16.85 26.89
C ILE A 39 -6.46 17.26 25.52
N LEU A 40 -6.57 18.54 25.17
CA LEU A 40 -6.07 19.07 23.89
C LEU A 40 -4.56 18.89 23.77
N LEU A 41 -3.80 19.12 24.84
CA LEU A 41 -2.36 18.90 24.88
C LEU A 41 -2.01 17.41 24.73
N ILE A 42 -2.74 16.51 25.40
CA ILE A 42 -2.58 15.05 25.24
C ILE A 42 -2.88 14.63 23.80
N VAL A 43 -3.95 15.16 23.19
CA VAL A 43 -4.29 14.90 21.79
C VAL A 43 -3.19 15.42 20.85
N LEU A 44 -2.68 16.63 21.08
CA LEU A 44 -1.60 17.19 20.28
C LEU A 44 -0.31 16.36 20.41
N ALA A 45 0.04 15.95 21.64
CA ALA A 45 1.21 15.13 21.92
C ALA A 45 1.09 13.73 21.29
N THR A 46 -0.09 13.11 21.35
CA THR A 46 -0.32 11.81 20.70
C THR A 46 -0.25 11.92 19.19
N VAL A 47 -0.82 12.96 18.57
CA VAL A 47 -0.69 13.22 17.12
C VAL A 47 0.76 13.43 16.72
N ALA A 48 1.52 14.22 17.50
CA ALA A 48 2.95 14.44 17.24
C ALA A 48 3.77 13.13 17.33
N LEU A 49 3.48 12.29 18.32
CA LEU A 49 4.12 10.98 18.49
C LEU A 49 3.80 10.04 17.32
N VAL A 50 2.53 9.97 16.90
CA VAL A 50 2.10 9.17 15.75
C VAL A 50 2.75 9.66 14.46
N ALA A 51 2.80 10.97 14.24
CA ALA A 51 3.47 11.55 13.06
C ALA A 51 4.97 11.25 13.03
N TRP A 52 5.64 11.31 14.19
CA TRP A 52 7.05 10.93 14.31
C TRP A 52 7.28 9.45 14.01
N ALA A 53 6.45 8.56 14.59
CA ALA A 53 6.52 7.13 14.33
C ALA A 53 6.24 6.78 12.85
N ALA A 54 5.24 7.44 12.24
CA ALA A 54 4.95 7.29 10.82
C ALA A 54 6.12 7.76 9.95
N SER A 55 6.73 8.91 10.26
CA SER A 55 7.91 9.40 9.54
C SER A 55 9.10 8.43 9.63
N LYS A 56 9.31 7.82 10.79
CA LYS A 56 10.32 6.76 10.95
C LYS A 56 10.01 5.56 10.07
N GLU A 57 8.76 5.08 10.07
CA GLU A 57 8.34 3.97 9.23
C GLU A 57 8.44 4.31 7.72
N MET A 58 8.15 5.53 7.33
CA MET A 58 8.29 5.99 5.94
C MET A 58 9.75 6.01 5.46
N GLN A 59 10.71 6.14 6.38
CA GLN A 59 12.15 6.14 6.07
C GLN A 59 12.77 4.74 6.13
N SER A 60 12.33 3.88 7.05
CA SER A 60 12.96 2.57 7.28
C SER A 60 12.15 1.38 6.74
N SER A 61 10.87 1.58 6.42
CA SER A 61 9.92 0.54 6.00
C SER A 61 9.98 -0.71 6.89
N ALA A 62 10.21 -0.54 8.21
CA ALA A 62 10.61 -1.64 9.08
C ALA A 62 9.41 -2.54 9.43
N ILE A 63 8.27 -1.92 9.72
CA ILE A 63 7.03 -2.64 10.00
C ILE A 63 6.46 -3.20 8.70
N GLN A 64 6.39 -2.38 7.64
CA GLN A 64 5.91 -2.80 6.32
C GLN A 64 6.67 -4.02 5.82
N SER A 65 8.00 -3.95 5.78
CA SER A 65 8.82 -5.04 5.27
C SER A 65 8.61 -6.32 6.05
N ARG A 66 8.54 -6.26 7.38
CA ARG A 66 8.30 -7.44 8.21
C ARG A 66 6.93 -8.05 7.97
N GLU A 67 5.87 -7.24 8.03
CA GLU A 67 4.49 -7.76 7.93
C GLU A 67 4.15 -8.22 6.51
N PHE A 68 4.55 -7.46 5.47
CA PHE A 68 4.35 -7.89 4.09
C PHE A 68 5.15 -9.15 3.77
N SER A 69 6.40 -9.27 4.23
CA SER A 69 7.19 -10.49 4.00
C SER A 69 6.56 -11.70 4.68
N ARG A 70 6.13 -11.53 5.93
CA ARG A 70 5.47 -12.61 6.68
C ARG A 70 4.17 -13.05 5.99
N PHE A 71 3.39 -12.10 5.50
CA PHE A 71 2.17 -12.40 4.77
C PHE A 71 2.47 -13.05 3.40
N ALA A 72 3.38 -12.48 2.62
CA ALA A 72 3.77 -12.99 1.31
C ALA A 72 4.33 -14.43 1.37
N ALA A 73 5.05 -14.77 2.44
CA ALA A 73 5.53 -16.14 2.68
C ALA A 73 4.39 -17.19 2.79
N THR A 74 3.16 -16.77 3.12
CA THR A 74 1.99 -17.67 3.14
C THR A 74 1.36 -17.88 1.77
N LEU A 75 1.67 -17.00 0.81
CA LEU A 75 1.11 -16.99 -0.54
C LEU A 75 1.89 -17.93 -1.47
N SER A 76 1.96 -19.21 -1.09
CA SER A 76 2.71 -20.23 -1.81
C SER A 76 1.86 -20.94 -2.86
N TYR A 77 2.53 -21.60 -3.80
CA TYR A 77 1.93 -22.50 -4.77
C TYR A 77 2.90 -23.67 -5.03
N SER A 78 2.36 -24.82 -5.40
CA SER A 78 3.14 -26.02 -5.68
C SER A 78 2.52 -26.81 -6.82
N MET A 79 3.35 -27.55 -7.54
CA MET A 79 2.89 -28.40 -8.63
C MET A 79 2.50 -29.77 -8.08
N HIS A 80 1.33 -30.29 -8.48
CA HIS A 80 0.82 -31.59 -8.07
C HIS A 80 0.35 -32.41 -9.28
N LYS A 81 0.33 -33.73 -9.13
CA LYS A 81 -0.24 -34.63 -10.13
C LYS A 81 -1.75 -34.42 -10.32
N GLY A 82 -2.18 -34.54 -11.57
CA GLY A 82 -3.57 -34.42 -11.99
C GLY A 82 -4.09 -32.98 -12.09
N PRO A 83 -5.34 -32.82 -12.53
CA PRO A 83 -6.00 -31.52 -12.57
C PRO A 83 -6.20 -30.93 -11.17
N SER A 84 -6.37 -29.61 -11.10
CA SER A 84 -6.70 -28.88 -9.88
C SER A 84 -7.79 -27.83 -10.14
N ASP A 85 -8.56 -27.57 -9.09
CA ASP A 85 -9.53 -26.48 -8.94
C ASP A 85 -9.02 -25.36 -8.02
N ALA A 86 -7.86 -25.56 -7.36
CA ALA A 86 -7.27 -24.62 -6.41
C ALA A 86 -6.30 -23.66 -7.10
N MET A 87 -6.76 -22.95 -8.13
CA MET A 87 -6.01 -21.88 -8.80
C MET A 87 -6.96 -20.93 -9.52
N VAL A 88 -6.50 -19.71 -9.78
CA VAL A 88 -7.20 -18.73 -10.60
C VAL A 88 -6.28 -18.30 -11.73
N TYR A 89 -6.78 -18.32 -12.97
CA TYR A 89 -6.00 -17.86 -14.12
C TYR A 89 -5.97 -16.32 -14.17
N PRO A 90 -4.84 -15.71 -14.57
CA PRO A 90 -4.70 -14.26 -14.64
C PRO A 90 -5.73 -13.58 -15.55
N GLY A 91 -5.99 -12.30 -15.27
CA GLY A 91 -7.08 -11.54 -15.86
C GLY A 91 -6.77 -10.92 -17.23
N GLU A 92 -7.46 -9.85 -17.56
CA GLU A 92 -7.49 -9.22 -18.89
C GLU A 92 -6.34 -8.24 -19.14
N GLY A 93 -5.25 -8.33 -18.37
CA GLY A 93 -4.12 -7.43 -18.48
C GLY A 93 -3.34 -7.62 -19.80
N PRO A 94 -2.75 -6.54 -20.37
CA PRO A 94 -1.98 -6.62 -21.61
C PRO A 94 -0.87 -7.69 -21.62
N PHE A 95 -0.16 -7.86 -20.50
CA PHE A 95 0.86 -8.90 -20.36
C PHE A 95 0.25 -10.30 -20.35
N ASP A 96 -0.76 -10.51 -19.50
CA ASP A 96 -1.45 -11.79 -19.34
C ASP A 96 -2.05 -12.26 -20.66
N LYS A 97 -2.69 -11.35 -21.41
CA LYS A 97 -3.21 -11.62 -22.75
C LYS A 97 -2.12 -11.98 -23.73
N ARG A 98 -1.05 -11.17 -23.77
CA ARG A 98 0.05 -11.33 -24.73
C ARG A 98 0.76 -12.67 -24.56
N LEU A 99 0.92 -13.14 -23.32
CA LEU A 99 1.52 -14.44 -23.03
C LEU A 99 0.51 -15.60 -23.03
N GLY A 100 -0.77 -15.32 -23.27
CA GLY A 100 -1.83 -16.33 -23.36
C GLY A 100 -2.33 -16.85 -22.02
N TYR A 101 -1.93 -16.25 -20.89
CA TYR A 101 -2.36 -16.66 -19.55
C TYR A 101 -3.86 -16.47 -19.36
N SER A 102 -4.44 -15.38 -19.89
CA SER A 102 -5.89 -15.11 -19.82
C SER A 102 -6.73 -16.18 -20.53
N ALA A 103 -6.15 -16.87 -21.52
CA ALA A 103 -6.84 -17.88 -22.32
C ALA A 103 -6.73 -19.31 -21.78
N LEU A 104 -6.00 -19.53 -20.67
CA LEU A 104 -5.81 -20.87 -20.10
C LEU A 104 -7.13 -21.55 -19.71
N GLY A 105 -8.08 -20.77 -19.20
CA GLY A 105 -9.43 -21.24 -18.88
C GLY A 105 -10.22 -21.75 -20.09
N GLU A 106 -9.88 -21.32 -21.31
CA GLU A 106 -10.47 -21.82 -22.56
C GLU A 106 -9.65 -22.97 -23.17
N PHE A 107 -8.32 -22.82 -23.19
CA PHE A 107 -7.42 -23.78 -23.83
C PHE A 107 -7.45 -25.15 -23.17
N ILE A 108 -7.44 -25.20 -21.83
CA ILE A 108 -7.39 -26.47 -21.11
C ILE A 108 -8.66 -27.30 -21.37
N PRO A 109 -9.90 -26.78 -21.22
CA PRO A 109 -11.10 -27.53 -21.60
C PRO A 109 -11.12 -27.98 -23.07
N ARG A 110 -10.59 -27.17 -23.99
CA ARG A 110 -10.51 -27.52 -25.42
C ARG A 110 -9.53 -28.66 -25.70
N LEU A 111 -8.44 -28.75 -24.92
CA LEU A 111 -7.47 -29.83 -24.99
C LEU A 111 -8.04 -31.11 -24.39
N LEU A 112 -8.70 -31.02 -23.24
CA LEU A 112 -9.38 -32.17 -22.62
C LEU A 112 -10.43 -32.80 -23.55
N LYS A 113 -11.17 -31.99 -24.31
CA LYS A 113 -12.12 -32.46 -25.36
C LYS A 113 -11.46 -33.16 -26.55
N ARG A 114 -10.13 -33.09 -26.67
CA ARG A 114 -9.32 -33.74 -27.71
C ARG A 114 -8.43 -34.84 -27.13
N ASP A 115 -8.84 -35.43 -26.01
CA ASP A 115 -8.16 -36.56 -25.37
C ASP A 115 -6.75 -36.25 -24.82
N TYR A 116 -6.38 -34.97 -24.69
CA TYR A 116 -5.21 -34.58 -23.91
C TYR A 116 -5.52 -34.73 -22.41
N VAL A 117 -4.49 -35.06 -21.63
CA VAL A 117 -4.62 -35.23 -20.18
C VAL A 117 -3.78 -34.21 -19.42
N VAL A 118 -4.31 -33.70 -18.31
CA VAL A 118 -3.54 -32.88 -17.37
C VAL A 118 -2.76 -33.84 -16.46
N VAL A 119 -1.48 -34.03 -16.78
CA VAL A 119 -0.57 -34.87 -15.98
C VAL A 119 -0.31 -34.23 -14.62
N GLU A 120 -0.14 -32.91 -14.63
CA GLU A 120 0.34 -32.12 -13.51
C GLU A 120 -0.20 -30.68 -13.59
N GLN A 121 -0.58 -30.11 -12.46
CA GLN A 121 -1.13 -28.77 -12.37
C GLN A 121 -0.77 -28.09 -11.04
N THR A 122 -0.66 -26.77 -11.08
CA THR A 122 -0.35 -25.96 -9.89
C THR A 122 -1.54 -25.90 -8.94
N ARG A 123 -1.27 -25.93 -7.64
CA ARG A 123 -2.24 -25.70 -6.56
C ARG A 123 -1.76 -24.53 -5.71
N PHE A 124 -2.64 -23.57 -5.50
CA PHE A 124 -2.41 -22.44 -4.63
C PHE A 124 -2.65 -22.86 -3.17
N SER A 125 -1.90 -22.25 -2.25
CA SER A 125 -2.20 -22.39 -0.82
C SER A 125 -3.59 -21.79 -0.51
N PRO A 126 -4.25 -22.20 0.58
CA PRO A 126 -5.51 -21.57 0.98
C PRO A 126 -5.39 -20.04 1.17
N ALA A 127 -4.23 -19.57 1.64
CA ALA A 127 -3.97 -18.13 1.78
C ALA A 127 -3.86 -17.44 0.41
N LEU A 128 -3.18 -18.05 -0.56
CA LEU A 128 -3.10 -17.52 -1.92
C LEU A 128 -4.46 -17.55 -2.63
N MET A 129 -5.25 -18.62 -2.48
CA MET A 129 -6.62 -18.66 -2.98
C MET A 129 -7.46 -17.51 -2.44
N ASN A 130 -7.48 -17.34 -1.11
CA ASN A 130 -8.20 -16.24 -0.48
C ASN A 130 -7.72 -14.86 -1.00
N TYR A 131 -6.41 -14.69 -1.18
CA TYR A 131 -5.84 -13.45 -1.69
C TYR A 131 -6.30 -13.11 -3.12
N VAL A 132 -6.27 -14.09 -4.04
CA VAL A 132 -6.70 -13.87 -5.42
C VAL A 132 -8.22 -13.75 -5.54
N ASP A 133 -8.99 -14.43 -4.69
CA ASP A 133 -10.46 -14.32 -4.64
C ASP A 133 -10.93 -12.91 -4.24
N HIS A 134 -10.12 -12.18 -3.47
CA HIS A 134 -10.33 -10.75 -3.19
C HIS A 134 -9.89 -9.82 -4.34
N GLY A 135 -9.43 -10.41 -5.45
CA GLY A 135 -9.04 -9.72 -6.67
C GLY A 135 -7.62 -9.19 -6.66
N PHE A 136 -6.77 -9.54 -5.69
CA PHE A 136 -5.36 -9.16 -5.73
C PHE A 136 -4.56 -10.03 -6.72
N PHE A 137 -3.43 -9.50 -7.19
CA PHE A 137 -2.63 -10.19 -8.22
C PHE A 137 -1.69 -11.20 -7.59
N ALA A 138 -1.77 -12.46 -8.03
CA ALA A 138 -0.94 -13.53 -7.50
C ALA A 138 0.56 -13.19 -7.62
N PRO A 139 1.32 -13.19 -6.51
CA PRO A 139 2.70 -12.70 -6.51
C PRO A 139 3.66 -13.82 -6.92
N TYR A 140 3.46 -14.49 -8.05
CA TYR A 140 4.46 -15.46 -8.55
C TYR A 140 5.53 -14.74 -9.38
N THR A 141 6.71 -15.37 -9.51
CA THR A 141 7.76 -14.82 -10.38
C THR A 141 7.35 -14.96 -11.84
N GLU A 142 7.17 -13.83 -12.50
CA GLU A 142 6.75 -13.79 -13.89
C GLU A 142 7.91 -14.04 -14.84
N LYS A 143 7.60 -14.71 -15.97
CA LYS A 143 8.55 -14.92 -17.04
C LYS A 143 8.73 -13.62 -17.82
N ILE A 144 9.97 -13.14 -17.90
CA ILE A 144 10.29 -11.95 -18.70
C ILE A 144 10.46 -12.25 -20.20
N GLN A 145 10.63 -13.52 -20.55
CA GLN A 145 10.74 -14.01 -21.91
C GLN A 145 9.99 -15.33 -22.04
N SER A 146 9.26 -15.47 -23.13
CA SER A 146 8.55 -16.69 -23.54
C SER A 146 8.96 -17.06 -24.95
N GLY A 147 8.51 -18.21 -25.44
CA GLY A 147 8.91 -18.67 -26.77
C GLY A 147 8.49 -20.10 -27.08
N LEU A 148 8.89 -20.54 -28.26
CA LEU A 148 8.74 -21.91 -28.73
C LEU A 148 10.10 -22.41 -29.18
N SER A 149 10.57 -23.49 -28.57
CA SER A 149 11.76 -24.22 -29.01
C SER A 149 11.34 -25.63 -29.43
N ILE A 150 11.65 -26.00 -30.66
CA ILE A 150 11.42 -27.35 -31.20
C ILE A 150 12.81 -27.96 -31.41
N THR A 151 13.02 -29.12 -30.79
CA THR A 151 14.28 -29.87 -30.89
C THR A 151 14.03 -31.24 -31.52
N ASP A 152 15.04 -31.79 -32.19
CA ASP A 152 15.02 -33.17 -32.66
C ASP A 152 15.28 -34.16 -31.51
N CYS A 153 15.23 -35.47 -31.80
CA CYS A 153 15.50 -36.51 -30.81
C CYS A 153 16.94 -36.51 -30.25
N LYS A 154 17.87 -35.78 -30.89
CA LYS A 154 19.25 -35.59 -30.43
C LYS A 154 19.42 -34.30 -29.61
N GLY A 155 18.35 -33.51 -29.44
CA GLY A 155 18.37 -32.22 -28.77
C GLY A 155 18.81 -31.05 -29.65
N SER A 156 19.00 -31.26 -30.96
CA SER A 156 19.38 -30.20 -31.91
C SER A 156 18.19 -29.27 -32.16
N VAL A 157 18.40 -27.96 -32.10
CA VAL A 157 17.35 -26.96 -32.32
C VAL A 157 16.93 -26.95 -33.79
N LEU A 158 15.68 -27.31 -34.05
CA LEU A 158 15.05 -27.24 -35.39
C LEU A 158 14.36 -25.90 -35.62
N TYR A 159 13.77 -25.33 -34.56
CA TYR A 159 13.11 -24.04 -34.59
C TYR A 159 13.22 -23.38 -33.22
N GLN A 160 13.49 -22.08 -33.20
CA GLN A 160 13.46 -21.29 -31.99
C GLN A 160 12.83 -19.93 -32.25
N TYR A 161 11.83 -19.60 -31.45
CA TYR A 161 11.23 -18.29 -31.39
C TYR A 161 11.23 -17.82 -29.94
N GLN A 162 11.66 -16.58 -29.71
CA GLN A 162 11.66 -15.96 -28.40
C GLN A 162 10.96 -14.61 -28.45
N TYR A 163 10.22 -14.30 -27.40
CA TYR A 163 9.49 -13.05 -27.24
C TYR A 163 9.62 -12.53 -25.79
N PRO A 164 10.00 -11.26 -25.57
CA PRO A 164 10.50 -10.33 -26.58
C PRO A 164 11.82 -10.81 -27.21
N GLN A 165 12.09 -10.37 -28.45
CA GLN A 165 13.32 -10.75 -29.19
C GLN A 165 14.58 -10.12 -28.57
N HIS A 166 14.42 -8.96 -27.95
CA HIS A 166 15.49 -8.25 -27.26
C HIS A 166 15.11 -8.13 -25.79
N LEU A 167 16.01 -8.54 -24.91
CA LEU A 167 15.92 -8.29 -23.48
C LEU A 167 17.33 -8.16 -22.89
N TYR A 168 17.37 -7.64 -21.67
CA TYR A 168 18.54 -7.70 -20.82
C TYR A 168 18.45 -8.97 -19.93
N PRO A 169 19.41 -9.91 -20.03
CA PRO A 169 19.38 -11.19 -19.30
C PRO A 169 19.47 -11.04 -17.77
N ASP A 170 19.88 -9.88 -17.28
CA ASP A 170 19.90 -9.53 -15.86
C ASP A 170 19.99 -8.01 -15.70
N PHE A 171 19.83 -7.52 -14.47
CA PHE A 171 19.89 -6.10 -14.17
C PHE A 171 21.25 -5.47 -14.51
N GLY A 172 22.36 -6.18 -14.27
CA GLY A 172 23.72 -5.70 -14.52
C GLY A 172 24.04 -5.54 -16.01
N SER A 173 23.32 -6.24 -16.88
CA SER A 173 23.45 -6.11 -18.34
C SER A 173 22.78 -4.85 -18.91
N ILE A 174 21.95 -4.14 -18.13
CA ILE A 174 21.30 -2.90 -18.56
C ILE A 174 22.31 -1.74 -18.48
N PRO A 175 22.59 -1.02 -19.58
CA PRO A 175 23.45 0.16 -19.54
C PRO A 175 23.02 1.17 -18.45
N PRO A 176 23.94 1.61 -17.57
CA PRO A 176 23.61 2.48 -16.44
C PRO A 176 22.88 3.76 -16.83
N VAL A 177 23.16 4.31 -18.02
CA VAL A 177 22.47 5.50 -18.53
C VAL A 177 20.96 5.28 -18.72
N MET A 178 20.54 4.07 -19.12
CA MET A 178 19.11 3.74 -19.27
C MET A 178 18.44 3.59 -17.91
N VAL A 179 19.10 2.93 -16.96
CA VAL A 179 18.62 2.81 -15.58
C VAL A 179 18.45 4.20 -14.97
N HIS A 180 19.49 5.03 -14.99
CA HIS A 180 19.44 6.38 -14.41
C HIS A 180 18.39 7.27 -15.09
N SER A 181 18.23 7.18 -16.42
CA SER A 181 17.20 7.94 -17.14
C SER A 181 15.79 7.52 -16.74
N LEU A 182 15.53 6.20 -16.67
CA LEU A 182 14.24 5.67 -16.23
C LEU A 182 13.92 6.10 -14.79
N LEU A 183 14.86 5.90 -13.86
CA LEU A 183 14.64 6.25 -12.47
C LEU A 183 14.46 7.75 -12.26
N PHE A 184 15.23 8.58 -12.98
CA PHE A 184 15.09 10.04 -12.90
C PHE A 184 13.67 10.52 -13.27
N ILE A 185 13.06 9.89 -14.28
CA ILE A 185 11.72 10.26 -14.76
C ILE A 185 10.63 9.62 -13.89
N GLU A 186 10.77 8.34 -13.56
CA GLU A 186 9.67 7.53 -13.02
C GLU A 186 9.76 7.25 -11.52
N ASN A 187 10.96 7.03 -10.96
CA ASN A 187 11.10 6.63 -9.55
C ASN A 187 12.54 6.80 -9.02
N ARG A 188 12.94 8.04 -8.71
CA ARG A 188 14.36 8.40 -8.46
C ARG A 188 15.05 7.55 -7.39
N ASP A 189 14.34 7.30 -6.31
CA ASP A 189 14.92 6.70 -5.11
C ASP A 189 14.70 5.16 -5.08
N LEU A 190 14.26 4.54 -6.20
CA LEU A 190 13.92 3.11 -6.26
C LEU A 190 15.10 2.21 -5.88
N LEU A 191 16.31 2.53 -6.33
CA LEU A 191 17.51 1.72 -6.12
C LEU A 191 18.45 2.31 -5.06
N ASP A 192 17.95 3.15 -4.15
CA ASP A 192 18.77 3.70 -3.06
C ASP A 192 19.27 2.55 -2.16
N PRO A 193 20.61 2.35 -2.05
CA PRO A 193 21.17 1.32 -1.19
C PRO A 193 21.00 1.61 0.30
N ASN A 194 20.73 2.85 0.69
CA ASN A 194 20.53 3.25 2.08
C ASN A 194 19.15 2.83 2.63
N ASP A 195 18.21 2.47 1.75
CA ASP A 195 16.90 1.94 2.11
C ASP A 195 16.76 0.49 1.60
N PRO A 196 17.41 -0.50 2.25
CA PRO A 196 17.37 -1.89 1.81
C PRO A 196 15.97 -2.52 1.89
N ASN A 197 15.14 -2.02 2.80
CA ASN A 197 13.80 -2.54 3.09
C ASN A 197 12.70 -1.74 2.40
N GLY A 198 13.04 -0.78 1.53
CA GLY A 198 12.08 0.15 0.94
C GLY A 198 10.96 -0.55 0.18
N ASN A 199 9.73 -0.08 0.37
CA ASN A 199 8.59 -0.55 -0.40
C ASN A 199 8.54 0.13 -1.78
N PRO A 200 8.81 -0.57 -2.90
CA PRO A 200 8.83 0.07 -4.21
C PRO A 200 7.45 0.45 -4.75
N ALA A 201 6.37 0.00 -4.11
CA ALA A 201 5.00 0.36 -4.49
C ALA A 201 4.57 1.73 -3.94
N VAL A 202 5.27 2.25 -2.91
CA VAL A 202 4.86 3.44 -2.19
C VAL A 202 5.99 4.47 -2.16
N ASP A 203 5.83 5.54 -2.92
CA ASP A 203 6.65 6.74 -2.80
C ASP A 203 5.89 7.77 -1.96
N TRP A 204 6.31 7.94 -0.72
CA TRP A 204 5.62 8.78 0.25
C TRP A 204 5.65 10.28 -0.09
N PRO A 205 6.79 10.90 -0.44
CA PRO A 205 6.82 12.28 -0.94
C PRO A 205 5.89 12.49 -2.14
N ARG A 206 5.89 11.55 -3.10
CA ARG A 206 5.03 11.62 -4.28
C ARG A 206 3.57 11.43 -3.94
N PHE A 207 3.25 10.52 -3.02
CA PHE A 207 1.89 10.29 -2.54
C PHE A 207 1.34 11.53 -1.82
N ALA A 208 2.13 12.14 -0.94
CA ALA A 208 1.75 13.38 -0.24
C ALA A 208 1.53 14.54 -1.22
N LYS A 209 2.41 14.69 -2.22
CA LYS A 209 2.25 15.69 -3.28
C LYS A 209 0.99 15.44 -4.10
N ALA A 210 0.73 14.18 -4.49
CA ALA A 210 -0.45 13.80 -5.25
C ALA A 210 -1.74 14.08 -4.46
N ALA A 211 -1.78 13.72 -3.17
CA ALA A 211 -2.90 14.01 -2.27
C ALA A 211 -3.14 15.51 -2.14
N TYR A 212 -2.09 16.31 -1.94
CA TYR A 212 -2.18 17.77 -1.90
C TYR A 212 -2.74 18.33 -3.21
N THR A 213 -2.25 17.89 -4.38
CA THR A 213 -2.79 18.34 -5.67
C THR A 213 -4.25 17.96 -5.88
N GLN A 214 -4.71 16.84 -5.34
CA GLN A 214 -6.12 16.45 -5.44
C GLN A 214 -7.02 17.35 -4.59
N VAL A 215 -6.59 17.73 -3.38
CA VAL A 215 -7.27 18.72 -2.54
C VAL A 215 -7.26 20.09 -3.21
N ALA A 216 -6.12 20.51 -3.76
CA ALA A 216 -5.99 21.77 -4.48
C ALA A 216 -6.93 21.82 -5.69
N LYS A 217 -7.04 20.73 -6.45
CA LYS A 217 -7.98 20.61 -7.58
C LYS A 217 -9.44 20.68 -7.13
N TYR A 218 -9.79 20.05 -6.00
CA TYR A 218 -11.12 20.16 -5.42
C TYR A 218 -11.46 21.61 -5.03
N LEU A 219 -10.46 22.36 -4.56
CA LEU A 219 -10.56 23.79 -4.22
C LEU A 219 -10.35 24.72 -5.44
N ALA A 220 -10.36 24.18 -6.67
CA ALA A 220 -10.17 24.92 -7.93
C ALA A 220 -8.86 25.75 -8.02
N LEU A 221 -7.82 25.35 -7.28
CA LEU A 221 -6.51 25.98 -7.34
C LEU A 221 -5.74 25.51 -8.60
N PRO A 222 -4.98 26.41 -9.27
CA PRO A 222 -4.22 26.06 -10.46
C PRO A 222 -3.06 25.09 -10.14
N GLY A 223 -2.87 24.05 -10.95
CA GLY A 223 -1.77 23.10 -10.81
C GLY A 223 -1.86 21.90 -11.77
N GLN A 224 -0.71 21.33 -12.14
CA GLN A 224 -0.65 20.09 -12.91
C GLN A 224 -0.79 18.87 -11.97
N SER A 225 -1.60 17.89 -12.36
CA SER A 225 -1.72 16.63 -11.63
C SER A 225 -0.40 15.87 -11.73
N ALA A 226 0.25 15.62 -10.59
CA ALA A 226 1.43 14.78 -10.56
C ALA A 226 1.00 13.31 -10.76
N GLY A 227 1.50 12.65 -11.80
CA GLY A 227 1.40 11.20 -11.92
C GLY A 227 2.00 10.58 -10.66
N GLY A 228 1.22 9.82 -9.90
CA GLY A 228 1.56 9.40 -8.54
C GLY A 228 1.82 7.90 -8.38
N SER A 229 2.04 7.16 -9.46
CA SER A 229 2.25 5.70 -9.42
C SER A 229 3.73 5.38 -9.61
N THR A 230 4.28 4.56 -8.72
CA THR A 230 5.66 4.05 -8.81
C THR A 230 5.82 3.05 -9.95
N LEU A 231 7.06 2.77 -10.36
CA LEU A 231 7.34 1.74 -11.39
C LEU A 231 6.72 0.38 -11.03
N ALA A 232 6.82 -0.04 -9.76
CA ALA A 232 6.22 -1.30 -9.29
C ALA A 232 4.70 -1.32 -9.52
N THR A 233 4.01 -0.23 -9.16
CA THR A 233 2.56 -0.12 -9.35
C THR A 233 2.17 -0.07 -10.84
N GLN A 234 2.99 0.61 -11.66
CA GLN A 234 2.77 0.66 -13.10
C GLN A 234 2.93 -0.71 -13.75
N LEU A 235 3.87 -1.52 -13.24
CA LEU A 235 4.11 -2.88 -13.72
C LEU A 235 2.93 -3.80 -13.40
N GLU A 236 2.40 -3.78 -12.17
CA GLU A 236 1.17 -4.52 -11.81
C GLU A 236 -0.01 -4.12 -12.69
N LYS A 237 -0.20 -2.81 -12.88
CA LYS A 237 -1.24 -2.26 -13.74
C LYS A 237 -1.12 -2.79 -15.16
N TYR A 238 0.07 -2.71 -15.77
CA TYR A 238 0.30 -3.21 -17.12
C TYR A 238 0.11 -4.73 -17.22
N ARG A 239 0.44 -5.46 -16.16
CA ARG A 239 0.41 -6.92 -16.19
C ARG A 239 -0.99 -7.48 -16.07
N HIS A 240 -1.77 -6.97 -15.12
CA HIS A 240 -2.98 -7.64 -14.65
C HIS A 240 -4.25 -6.80 -14.71
N SER A 241 -4.15 -5.47 -14.77
CA SER A 241 -5.35 -4.62 -14.86
C SER A 241 -5.89 -4.59 -16.30
N PRO A 242 -7.22 -4.61 -16.49
CA PRO A 242 -7.83 -4.49 -17.82
C PRO A 242 -7.27 -3.31 -18.60
N ASP A 243 -6.85 -3.58 -19.84
CA ASP A 243 -6.24 -2.61 -20.77
C ASP A 243 -4.98 -1.90 -20.26
N GLY A 244 -4.42 -2.34 -19.12
CA GLY A 244 -3.27 -1.68 -18.50
C GLY A 244 -3.62 -0.34 -17.86
N LEU A 245 -4.88 -0.14 -17.46
CA LEU A 245 -5.40 1.14 -16.97
C LEU A 245 -5.88 1.05 -15.51
N THR A 246 -5.80 2.17 -14.80
CA THR A 246 -6.37 2.30 -13.46
C THR A 246 -7.77 2.91 -13.58
N ALA A 247 -8.80 2.06 -13.54
CA ALA A 247 -10.19 2.50 -13.72
C ALA A 247 -10.77 3.21 -12.49
N SER A 248 -10.23 2.97 -11.29
CA SER A 248 -10.75 3.53 -10.03
C SER A 248 -9.69 3.68 -8.95
N GLY A 249 -10.02 4.42 -7.88
CA GLY A 249 -9.17 4.53 -6.69
C GLY A 249 -8.98 3.19 -5.96
N GLY A 250 -10.02 2.35 -5.91
CA GLY A 250 -9.91 1.00 -5.34
C GLY A 250 -8.95 0.11 -6.13
N GLU A 251 -9.00 0.18 -7.47
CA GLU A 251 -8.06 -0.53 -8.35
C GLU A 251 -6.62 -0.03 -8.12
N LYS A 252 -6.42 1.28 -7.92
CA LYS A 252 -5.11 1.82 -7.57
C LYS A 252 -4.56 1.22 -6.26
N ILE A 253 -5.39 1.11 -5.23
CA ILE A 253 -5.00 0.53 -3.94
C ILE A 253 -4.65 -0.95 -4.11
N ARG A 254 -5.45 -1.69 -4.87
CA ARG A 254 -5.17 -3.10 -5.20
C ARG A 254 -3.85 -3.27 -5.94
N GLN A 255 -3.55 -2.41 -6.92
CA GLN A 255 -2.27 -2.40 -7.63
C GLN A 255 -1.10 -2.13 -6.67
N MET A 256 -1.22 -1.15 -5.77
CA MET A 256 -0.18 -0.82 -4.79
C MET A 256 0.05 -1.94 -3.77
N ILE A 257 -1.02 -2.55 -3.26
CA ILE A 257 -0.91 -3.68 -2.32
C ILE A 257 -0.28 -4.89 -3.02
N SER A 258 -0.73 -5.22 -4.23
CA SER A 258 -0.17 -6.35 -4.99
C SER A 258 1.31 -6.15 -5.31
N ALA A 259 1.70 -4.93 -5.70
CA ALA A 259 3.09 -4.55 -5.91
C ALA A 259 3.92 -4.67 -4.63
N SER A 260 3.37 -4.24 -3.48
CA SER A 260 4.04 -4.34 -2.18
C SER A 260 4.27 -5.80 -1.81
N VAL A 261 3.21 -6.62 -1.84
CA VAL A 261 3.27 -8.05 -1.50
C VAL A 261 4.28 -8.78 -2.39
N ARG A 262 4.28 -8.50 -3.71
CA ARG A 262 5.25 -9.08 -4.64
C ARG A 262 6.69 -8.68 -4.32
N ALA A 263 6.93 -7.41 -3.98
CA ALA A 263 8.27 -6.93 -3.67
C ALA A 263 8.89 -7.59 -2.43
N TYR A 264 8.06 -7.99 -1.46
CA TYR A 264 8.48 -8.63 -0.21
C TYR A 264 8.38 -10.16 -0.23
N GLN A 265 8.12 -10.78 -1.39
CA GLN A 265 7.98 -12.24 -1.48
C GLN A 265 9.21 -13.00 -0.98
N ASP A 266 10.41 -12.47 -1.27
CA ASP A 266 11.69 -13.09 -0.91
C ASP A 266 12.24 -12.60 0.45
N GLY A 267 11.48 -11.78 1.17
CA GLY A 267 11.81 -11.30 2.50
C GLY A 267 11.88 -9.76 2.63
N PRO A 268 12.28 -9.26 3.82
CA PRO A 268 12.21 -7.84 4.14
C PRO A 268 13.14 -6.94 3.31
N GLN A 269 14.25 -7.49 2.81
CA GLN A 269 15.20 -6.78 1.96
C GLN A 269 14.77 -6.87 0.50
N THR A 270 14.43 -5.73 -0.10
CA THR A 270 13.76 -5.69 -1.41
C THR A 270 14.67 -5.33 -2.57
N LEU A 271 15.99 -5.17 -2.35
CA LEU A 271 16.89 -4.68 -3.40
C LEU A 271 16.81 -5.50 -4.69
N GLU A 272 16.78 -6.83 -4.59
CA GLU A 272 16.65 -7.72 -5.74
C GLU A 272 15.28 -7.56 -6.44
N ALA A 273 14.20 -7.45 -5.68
CA ALA A 273 12.87 -7.16 -6.23
C ALA A 273 12.83 -5.80 -6.94
N ARG A 274 13.50 -4.78 -6.38
CA ARG A 274 13.62 -3.43 -6.96
C ARG A 274 14.43 -3.43 -8.26
N GLN A 275 15.49 -4.24 -8.33
CA GLN A 275 16.22 -4.47 -9.58
C GLN A 275 15.37 -5.21 -10.62
N ARG A 276 14.57 -6.21 -10.21
CA ARG A 276 13.61 -6.91 -11.09
C ARG A 276 12.51 -6.01 -11.64
N ILE A 277 12.16 -4.91 -10.97
CA ILE A 277 11.20 -3.92 -11.47
C ILE A 277 11.78 -3.09 -12.62
N VAL A 278 13.10 -2.84 -12.60
CA VAL A 278 13.80 -2.07 -13.64
C VAL A 278 14.12 -2.92 -14.86
N ARG A 279 14.31 -4.22 -14.66
CA ARG A 279 14.59 -5.22 -15.70
C ARG A 279 13.34 -5.59 -16.48
#